data_AF-A0A562Q0A1-F1
#
_entry.id   AF-A0A562Q0A1-F1
#
_cell.length_a   1.000
_cell.length_b   1.000
_cell.length_c   1.000
_cell.angle_alpha   90.00
_cell.angle_beta   90.00
_cell.angle_gamma   90.00
#
_symmetry.space_group_name_H-M   'P 1'
#
loop_
_entity.id
_entity.type
_entity.pdbx_description
1 polymer ?
#
loop_
_entity_poly.entity_id
_entity_poly.type
_entity_poly.pdbx_seq_one_letter_code
_entity_poly.pdbx_strand_id
1 'polypeptide(L)'
;MQILLAAAAAALLTQPECSWNRPGADPYRGTVAAALERYRDIPRADRVRIAERIAAGTPDDDVRIGRDTIDGQFRYRDEIRDMHFGGSATPPRLCRAVNRHAWRADHTEPAAVYCSGEHCVVIPRVCGNVSRIERIRPKVPVTVDITLPAPPPTVPSPQPFDWATGTELGLADHPVPAEPEDETPPPARDLVQPTPPLVWHTDPVPPAPVPEPSGWAMLVTGLAACAWCVRRRRCR
;
A
#
# COMPACT_ATOMS: atom_id res chain seq x y z
N MET A 1 23.84 34.64 -46.72
CA MET A 1 22.37 34.59 -46.80
C MET A 1 21.92 33.26 -46.21
N GLN A 2 21.21 33.32 -45.09
CA GLN A 2 20.29 32.33 -44.51
C GLN A 2 20.76 30.89 -44.21
N ILE A 3 21.13 30.77 -42.92
CA ILE A 3 21.07 29.64 -41.98
C ILE A 3 20.07 28.53 -42.37
N LEU A 4 20.56 27.30 -42.53
CA LEU A 4 19.74 26.08 -42.59
C LEU A 4 19.20 25.76 -41.18
N LEU A 5 17.88 25.66 -41.07
CA LEU A 5 17.15 25.34 -39.85
C LEU A 5 17.44 23.90 -39.38
N ALA A 6 17.92 23.75 -38.15
CA ALA A 6 17.84 22.50 -37.41
C ALA A 6 16.41 22.31 -36.90
N ALA A 7 15.64 21.42 -37.52
CA ALA A 7 14.33 21.01 -37.00
C ALA A 7 14.54 19.99 -35.86
N ALA A 8 14.53 20.46 -34.62
CA ALA A 8 14.43 19.60 -33.46
C ALA A 8 13.02 19.02 -33.37
N ALA A 9 12.87 17.71 -33.64
CA ALA A 9 11.65 16.98 -33.36
C ALA A 9 11.54 16.76 -31.84
N ALA A 10 10.96 17.72 -31.13
CA ALA A 10 10.51 17.53 -29.77
C ALA A 10 9.25 16.64 -29.79
N ALA A 11 9.45 15.32 -29.77
CA ALA A 11 8.38 14.39 -29.45
C ALA A 11 7.98 14.64 -28.00
N LEU A 12 6.89 15.40 -27.80
CA LEU A 12 6.21 15.48 -26.51
C LEU A 12 5.85 14.06 -26.10
N LEU A 13 6.56 13.53 -25.11
CA LEU A 13 6.13 12.35 -24.36
C LEU A 13 4.87 12.75 -23.59
N THR A 14 3.71 12.83 -24.27
CA THR A 14 2.41 12.88 -23.61
C THR A 14 2.28 11.55 -22.87
N GLN A 15 2.66 11.57 -21.60
CA GLN A 15 2.52 10.42 -20.72
C GLN A 15 1.03 10.03 -20.70
N PRO A 16 0.71 8.72 -20.65
CA PRO A 16 -0.68 8.28 -20.57
C PRO A 16 -1.26 8.77 -19.24
N GLU A 17 -1.93 9.91 -19.31
CA GLU A 17 -2.75 10.44 -18.25
C GLU A 17 -4.12 9.79 -18.36
N CYS A 18 -4.57 9.19 -17.27
CA CYS A 18 -5.83 8.48 -17.25
C CYS A 18 -6.85 9.25 -16.43
N SER A 19 -8.06 9.38 -16.97
CA SER A 19 -9.16 9.98 -16.23
C SER A 19 -9.55 9.09 -15.07
N TRP A 20 -9.56 9.65 -13.86
CA TRP A 20 -10.20 9.08 -12.69
C TRP A 20 -11.40 9.93 -12.24
N ASN A 21 -12.00 10.66 -13.18
CA ASN A 21 -13.17 11.50 -12.93
C ASN A 21 -14.45 10.73 -12.57
N ARG A 22 -14.45 9.40 -12.75
CA ARG A 22 -15.53 8.49 -12.33
C ARG A 22 -14.96 7.36 -11.48
N PRO A 23 -14.76 7.58 -10.17
CA PRO A 23 -14.30 6.53 -9.27
C PRO A 23 -15.19 5.29 -9.34
N GLY A 24 -14.59 4.10 -9.24
CA GLY A 24 -15.32 2.83 -9.38
C GLY A 24 -15.56 2.36 -10.82
N ALA A 25 -15.38 3.21 -11.84
CA ALA A 25 -15.66 2.83 -13.23
C ALA A 25 -14.68 1.80 -13.81
N ASP A 26 -13.43 1.78 -13.33
CA ASP A 26 -12.39 0.87 -13.82
C ASP A 26 -11.54 0.30 -12.66
N PRO A 27 -12.12 -0.61 -11.84
CA PRO A 27 -11.48 -1.13 -10.64
C PRO A 27 -10.36 -2.13 -10.98
N TYR A 28 -9.27 -2.04 -10.22
CA TYR A 28 -8.19 -3.02 -10.29
C TYR A 28 -8.68 -4.39 -9.75
N ARG A 29 -8.52 -5.44 -10.55
CA ARG A 29 -8.91 -6.83 -10.18
C ARG A 29 -7.73 -7.77 -9.95
N GLY A 30 -6.50 -7.28 -10.14
CA GLY A 30 -5.30 -8.06 -9.83
C GLY A 30 -5.02 -8.07 -8.33
N THR A 31 -3.97 -8.80 -7.93
CA THR A 31 -3.48 -8.76 -6.55
C THR A 31 -2.64 -7.50 -6.32
N VAL A 32 -2.71 -6.94 -5.13
CA VAL A 32 -1.90 -5.76 -4.80
C VAL A 32 -0.40 -6.06 -4.89
N ALA A 33 0.02 -7.28 -4.51
CA ALA A 33 1.40 -7.74 -4.71
C ALA A 33 1.82 -7.69 -6.18
N ALA A 34 0.95 -8.08 -7.13
CA ALA A 34 1.25 -8.00 -8.56
C ALA A 34 1.36 -6.55 -9.06
N ALA A 35 0.53 -5.63 -8.53
CA ALA A 35 0.66 -4.20 -8.82
C ALA A 35 1.99 -3.65 -8.30
N LEU A 36 2.36 -3.97 -7.07
CA LEU A 36 3.62 -3.53 -6.45
C LEU A 36 4.83 -3.99 -7.25
N GLU A 37 4.84 -5.23 -7.74
CA GLU A 37 5.94 -5.75 -8.55
C GLU A 37 6.21 -4.96 -9.84
N ARG A 38 5.22 -4.19 -10.33
CA ARG A 38 5.42 -3.30 -11.48
C ARG A 38 6.13 -2.00 -11.13
N TYR A 39 6.15 -1.60 -9.86
CA TYR A 39 6.97 -0.50 -9.36
C TYR A 39 8.42 -0.98 -9.14
N ARG A 40 9.16 -1.09 -10.24
CA ARG A 40 10.54 -1.63 -10.23
C ARG A 40 11.53 -0.74 -9.47
N ASP A 41 11.20 0.53 -9.28
CA ASP A 41 11.98 1.52 -8.54
C ASP A 41 11.79 1.44 -7.02
N ILE A 42 10.73 0.79 -6.52
CA ILE A 42 10.56 0.52 -5.09
C ILE A 42 11.42 -0.71 -4.75
N PRO A 43 12.36 -0.66 -3.78
CA PRO A 43 13.15 -1.81 -3.37
C PRO A 43 12.28 -3.02 -3.00
N ARG A 44 12.75 -4.23 -3.32
CA ARG A 44 11.98 -5.46 -3.08
C ARG A 44 11.56 -5.61 -1.61
N ALA A 45 12.44 -5.25 -0.68
CA ALA A 45 12.15 -5.29 0.75
C ALA A 45 10.95 -4.40 1.13
N ASP A 46 10.86 -3.20 0.55
CA ASP A 46 9.74 -2.28 0.78
C ASP A 46 8.45 -2.79 0.12
N ARG A 47 8.51 -3.35 -1.09
CA ARG A 47 7.34 -3.96 -1.73
C ARG A 47 6.74 -5.08 -0.90
N VAL A 48 7.57 -5.94 -0.32
CA VAL A 48 7.13 -7.04 0.56
C VAL A 48 6.45 -6.49 1.82
N ARG A 49 7.10 -5.54 2.52
CA ARG A 49 6.52 -4.93 3.74
C ARG A 49 5.21 -4.20 3.48
N ILE A 50 5.09 -3.52 2.33
CA ILE A 50 3.83 -2.87 1.93
C ILE A 50 2.77 -3.93 1.65
N ALA A 51 3.09 -4.98 0.89
CA ALA A 51 2.14 -6.06 0.58
C ALA A 51 1.64 -6.79 1.83
N GLU A 52 2.52 -7.08 2.80
CA GLU A 52 2.18 -7.73 4.06
C GLU A 52 1.18 -6.91 4.88
N ARG A 53 1.41 -5.60 5.02
CA ARG A 53 0.48 -4.71 5.76
C ARG A 53 -0.85 -4.55 5.05
N ILE A 54 -0.85 -4.53 3.73
CA ILE A 54 -2.09 -4.50 2.94
C ILE A 54 -2.89 -5.80 3.15
N ALA A 55 -2.22 -6.96 3.15
CA ALA A 55 -2.86 -8.23 3.44
C ALA A 55 -3.38 -8.31 4.89
N ALA A 56 -2.67 -7.70 5.84
CA ALA A 56 -3.09 -7.60 7.23
C ALA A 56 -4.19 -6.55 7.49
N GLY A 57 -4.48 -5.67 6.52
CA GLY A 57 -5.44 -4.59 6.68
C GLY A 57 -5.01 -3.52 7.69
N THR A 58 -3.71 -3.28 7.83
CA THR A 58 -3.13 -2.32 8.80
C THR A 58 -2.56 -1.10 8.07
N PRO A 59 -3.40 -0.12 7.68
CA PRO A 59 -2.95 1.09 7.02
C PRO A 59 -2.14 1.98 7.97
N ASP A 60 -1.19 2.74 7.40
CA ASP A 60 -0.47 3.80 8.13
C ASP A 60 -1.33 5.06 8.29
N ASP A 61 -2.31 5.26 7.41
CA ASP A 61 -3.24 6.40 7.44
C ASP A 61 -4.54 6.09 6.69
N ASP A 62 -5.63 6.69 7.15
CA ASP A 62 -6.94 6.69 6.52
C ASP A 62 -7.21 8.07 5.94
N VAL A 63 -7.24 8.16 4.62
CA VAL A 63 -7.26 9.45 3.92
C VAL A 63 -8.55 9.67 3.15
N ARG A 64 -8.87 10.95 2.92
CA ARG A 64 -9.88 11.39 1.97
C ARG A 64 -9.18 11.99 0.77
N ILE A 65 -9.34 11.37 -0.38
CA ILE A 65 -8.82 11.87 -1.65
C ILE A 65 -9.84 12.88 -2.18
N GLY A 66 -9.45 14.14 -2.35
CA GLY A 66 -10.27 15.21 -2.94
C GLY A 66 -9.95 15.42 -4.43
N ARG A 67 -10.41 16.54 -5.01
CA ARG A 67 -10.02 16.94 -6.38
C ARG A 67 -8.52 17.26 -6.46
N ASP A 68 -8.07 18.12 -5.55
CA ASP A 68 -6.73 18.71 -5.53
C ASP A 68 -6.02 18.47 -4.19
N THR A 69 -6.54 17.55 -3.37
CA THR A 69 -5.99 17.24 -2.03
C THR A 69 -5.98 15.75 -1.74
N ILE A 70 -5.16 15.36 -0.77
CA ILE A 70 -5.21 14.07 -0.08
C ILE A 70 -5.13 14.38 1.42
N ASP A 71 -6.25 14.28 2.10
CA ASP A 71 -6.42 14.71 3.49
C ASP A 71 -6.33 13.52 4.44
N GLY A 72 -5.33 13.51 5.31
CA GLY A 72 -5.08 12.47 6.31
C GLY A 72 -4.37 12.98 7.55
N GLN A 73 -3.78 12.06 8.33
CA GLN A 73 -2.94 12.37 9.48
C GLN A 73 -1.58 12.96 9.07
N PHE A 74 -1.08 12.59 7.89
CA PHE A 74 0.15 13.17 7.31
C PHE A 74 -0.18 14.20 6.23
N ARG A 75 0.82 15.02 5.87
CA ARG A 75 0.75 15.84 4.66
C ARG A 75 1.23 15.02 3.48
N TYR A 76 0.43 14.99 2.43
CA TYR A 76 0.76 14.35 1.16
C TYR A 76 0.83 15.39 0.06
N ARG A 77 1.60 15.09 -0.98
CA ARG A 77 1.38 15.75 -2.26
C ARG A 77 0.00 15.39 -2.80
N ASP A 78 -0.59 16.31 -3.56
CA ASP A 78 -1.87 16.09 -4.21
C ASP A 78 -1.74 15.12 -5.39
N GLU A 79 -0.57 15.01 -6.02
CA GLU A 79 -0.38 14.16 -7.19
C GLU A 79 -0.48 12.66 -6.88
N ILE A 80 -1.30 11.96 -7.66
CA ILE A 80 -1.41 10.50 -7.66
C ILE A 80 -0.76 9.97 -8.93
N ARG A 81 0.21 9.07 -8.77
CA ARG A 81 1.06 8.58 -9.86
C ARG A 81 0.98 7.08 -10.02
N ASP A 82 1.32 6.61 -11.23
CA ASP A 82 1.48 5.21 -11.57
C ASP A 82 0.26 4.35 -11.13
N MET A 83 -0.96 4.84 -11.31
CA MET A 83 -2.18 4.15 -10.88
C MET A 83 -2.42 2.90 -11.73
N HIS A 84 -2.64 1.78 -11.04
CA HIS A 84 -3.12 0.54 -11.62
C HIS A 84 -4.63 0.56 -11.76
N PHE A 85 -5.12 0.40 -12.98
CA PHE A 85 -6.54 0.31 -13.33
C PHE A 85 -6.89 -1.09 -13.83
N GLY A 86 -8.19 -1.42 -13.80
CA GLY A 86 -8.84 -2.38 -14.69
C GLY A 86 -8.18 -3.75 -14.79
N GLY A 87 -8.66 -4.72 -14.00
CA GLY A 87 -8.08 -6.06 -14.01
C GLY A 87 -8.59 -7.03 -15.08
N SER A 88 -9.40 -6.60 -16.05
CA SER A 88 -9.76 -7.42 -17.22
C SER A 88 -8.77 -7.32 -18.38
N ALA A 89 -7.95 -6.26 -18.41
CA ALA A 89 -6.86 -6.13 -19.37
C ALA A 89 -5.65 -6.93 -18.89
N THR A 90 -5.08 -7.75 -19.77
CA THR A 90 -3.84 -8.50 -19.51
C THR A 90 -2.75 -8.02 -20.48
N PRO A 91 -1.70 -7.34 -20.00
CA PRO A 91 -1.42 -6.97 -18.61
C PRO A 91 -2.32 -5.82 -18.10
N PRO A 92 -2.50 -5.66 -16.76
CA PRO A 92 -3.29 -4.57 -16.20
C PRO A 92 -2.75 -3.21 -16.63
N ARG A 93 -3.64 -2.24 -16.78
CA ARG A 93 -3.26 -0.91 -17.26
C ARG A 93 -2.56 -0.12 -16.16
N LEU A 94 -1.46 0.53 -16.52
CA LEU A 94 -0.69 1.42 -15.64
C LEU A 94 -0.68 2.83 -16.23
N CYS A 95 -1.15 3.80 -15.46
CA CYS A 95 -1.23 5.20 -15.87
C CYS A 95 -0.24 6.03 -15.07
N ARG A 96 0.67 6.72 -15.75
CA ARG A 96 1.74 7.49 -15.08
C ARG A 96 1.17 8.64 -14.25
N ALA A 97 0.14 9.29 -14.77
CA ALA A 97 -0.62 10.33 -14.09
C ALA A 97 -2.11 10.01 -14.14
N VAL A 98 -2.86 10.51 -13.16
CA VAL A 98 -4.33 10.47 -13.16
C VAL A 98 -4.91 11.83 -12.87
N ASN A 99 -5.93 12.24 -13.63
CA ASN A 99 -6.68 13.46 -13.30
C ASN A 99 -7.95 13.17 -12.52
N ARG A 100 -8.30 14.19 -11.73
CA ARG A 100 -9.55 14.30 -10.97
C ARG A 100 -10.28 15.62 -11.26
N HIS A 101 -9.88 16.38 -12.27
CA HIS A 101 -10.33 17.77 -12.47
C HIS A 101 -11.84 17.95 -12.64
N ALA A 102 -12.57 16.91 -13.07
CA ALA A 102 -14.02 16.96 -13.22
C ALA A 102 -14.79 16.57 -11.96
N TRP A 103 -14.11 16.18 -10.87
CA TRP A 103 -14.75 16.02 -9.56
C TRP A 103 -15.31 17.35 -9.08
N ARG A 104 -16.29 17.36 -8.19
CA ARG A 104 -16.70 18.59 -7.50
C ARG A 104 -15.68 18.97 -6.42
N ALA A 105 -15.69 20.22 -5.96
CA ALA A 105 -14.73 20.69 -4.96
C ALA A 105 -14.93 20.01 -3.59
N ASP A 106 -16.18 19.60 -3.31
CA ASP A 106 -16.61 18.86 -2.13
C ASP A 106 -16.60 17.33 -2.33
N HIS A 107 -16.20 16.84 -3.51
CA HIS A 107 -16.10 15.40 -3.77
C HIS A 107 -14.91 14.84 -3.01
N THR A 108 -15.14 13.79 -2.19
CA THR A 108 -14.07 13.03 -1.56
C THR A 108 -14.28 11.53 -1.68
N GLU A 109 -13.21 10.78 -1.95
CA GLU A 109 -13.21 9.32 -1.93
C GLU A 109 -12.33 8.80 -0.77
N PRO A 110 -12.83 7.85 0.05
CA PRO A 110 -12.03 7.29 1.14
C PRO A 110 -10.98 6.32 0.61
N ALA A 111 -9.78 6.35 1.20
CA ALA A 111 -8.67 5.49 0.81
C ALA A 111 -7.78 5.13 2.00
N ALA A 112 -6.99 4.08 1.84
CA ALA A 112 -6.00 3.62 2.81
C ALA A 112 -4.59 3.84 2.25
N VAL A 113 -3.68 4.31 3.10
CA VAL A 113 -2.26 4.54 2.74
C VAL A 113 -1.36 3.54 3.45
N TYR A 114 -0.34 3.04 2.73
CA TYR A 114 0.68 2.12 3.21
C TYR A 114 2.06 2.58 2.74
N CYS A 115 2.99 2.79 3.66
CA CYS A 115 4.30 3.42 3.44
C CYS A 115 5.45 2.59 4.01
N SER A 116 6.43 2.15 3.22
CA SER A 116 7.68 1.57 3.72
C SER A 116 8.85 2.45 3.30
N GLY A 117 9.60 2.95 4.28
CA GLY A 117 10.58 4.01 4.06
C GLY A 117 9.91 5.27 3.49
N GLU A 118 10.39 5.70 2.32
CA GLU A 118 9.84 6.85 1.57
C GLU A 118 8.77 6.45 0.54
N HIS A 119 8.52 5.16 0.36
CA HIS A 119 7.61 4.66 -0.66
C HIS A 119 6.21 4.45 -0.10
N CYS A 120 5.28 5.32 -0.52
CA CYS A 120 3.88 5.25 -0.12
C CYS A 120 2.96 4.84 -1.28
N VAL A 121 2.00 3.98 -0.96
CA VAL A 121 0.95 3.52 -1.86
C VAL A 121 -0.40 3.84 -1.25
N VAL A 122 -1.32 4.34 -2.07
CA VAL A 122 -2.71 4.61 -1.69
C VAL A 122 -3.66 3.70 -2.45
N ILE A 123 -4.68 3.21 -1.75
CA ILE A 123 -5.72 2.31 -2.28
C ILE A 123 -7.10 2.89 -1.97
N PRO A 124 -7.80 3.48 -2.96
CA PRO A 124 -9.17 3.94 -2.79
C PRO A 124 -10.12 2.77 -2.53
N ARG A 125 -10.99 2.91 -1.53
CA ARG A 125 -11.92 1.85 -1.12
C ARG A 125 -12.98 1.56 -2.18
N VAL A 126 -13.30 2.56 -3.01
CA VAL A 126 -14.31 2.46 -4.08
C VAL A 126 -13.91 1.52 -5.22
N CYS A 127 -12.61 1.36 -5.51
CA CYS A 127 -12.17 0.63 -6.69
C CYS A 127 -10.94 -0.26 -6.50
N GLY A 128 -10.25 -0.18 -5.35
CA GLY A 128 -9.06 -0.99 -5.08
C GLY A 128 -7.86 -0.66 -5.98
N ASN A 129 -7.90 0.48 -6.70
CA ASN A 129 -6.80 0.88 -7.56
C ASN A 129 -5.54 1.13 -6.73
N VAL A 130 -4.39 0.66 -7.20
CA VAL A 130 -3.12 0.78 -6.48
C VAL A 130 -2.34 1.92 -7.09
N SER A 131 -2.02 2.95 -6.33
CA SER A 131 -1.35 4.15 -6.84
C SER A 131 -0.25 4.62 -5.92
N ARG A 132 0.72 5.36 -6.45
CA ARG A 132 1.81 5.95 -5.67
C ARG A 132 1.46 7.38 -5.25
N ILE A 133 1.82 7.72 -4.03
CA ILE A 133 1.73 9.08 -3.48
C ILE A 133 3.02 9.42 -2.75
N GLU A 134 3.26 10.71 -2.53
CA GLU A 134 4.40 11.19 -1.76
C GLU A 134 3.94 11.76 -0.42
N ARG A 135 4.51 11.23 0.67
CA ARG A 135 4.32 11.75 2.02
C ARG A 135 5.38 12.80 2.30
N ILE A 136 4.96 14.03 2.57
CA ILE A 136 5.86 15.17 2.79
C ILE A 136 6.41 15.12 4.23
N ARG A 137 5.53 15.27 5.25
CA ARG A 137 5.85 15.21 6.69
C ARG A 137 4.58 14.94 7.51
N PRO A 138 4.68 14.51 8.79
CA PRO A 138 3.54 14.50 9.71
C PRO A 138 2.87 15.88 9.80
N LYS A 139 1.53 15.93 9.84
CA LYS A 139 0.78 17.20 9.89
C LYS A 139 0.94 17.91 11.24
N VAL A 140 1.10 17.13 12.30
CA VAL A 140 1.52 17.61 13.62
C VAL A 140 3.03 17.39 13.72
N PRO A 141 3.85 18.42 13.94
CA PRO A 141 5.24 18.20 14.27
C PRO A 141 5.29 17.31 15.52
N VAL A 142 6.02 16.20 15.45
CA VAL A 142 6.33 15.41 16.64
C VAL A 142 7.12 16.35 17.55
N THR A 143 6.46 16.93 18.55
CA THR A 143 7.16 17.52 19.69
C THR A 143 7.80 16.33 20.38
N VAL A 144 9.05 16.04 20.04
CA VAL A 144 9.87 15.19 20.88
C VAL A 144 10.04 16.02 22.15
N ASP A 145 9.24 15.70 23.16
CA ASP A 145 9.47 16.20 24.50
C ASP A 145 10.76 15.53 24.97
N ILE A 146 11.89 16.14 24.59
CA ILE A 146 13.18 15.84 25.22
C ILE A 146 13.08 16.50 26.60
N THR A 147 12.28 15.91 27.47
CA THR A 147 12.53 15.99 28.90
C THR A 147 13.86 15.26 29.07
N LEU A 148 14.96 16.03 28.99
CA LEU A 148 16.24 15.58 29.51
C LEU A 148 15.94 15.06 30.92
N PRO A 149 16.21 13.78 31.23
CA PRO A 149 16.09 13.33 32.60
C PRO A 149 16.90 14.30 33.45
N ALA A 150 16.30 14.75 34.56
CA ALA A 150 17.03 15.56 35.53
C ALA A 150 18.38 14.90 35.76
N PRO A 151 19.49 15.66 35.83
CA PRO A 151 20.78 15.08 36.13
C PRO A 151 20.59 14.19 37.36
N PRO A 152 21.04 12.92 37.32
CA PRO A 152 20.92 12.05 38.48
C PRO A 152 21.49 12.81 39.68
N PRO A 153 20.88 12.69 40.89
CA PRO A 153 21.48 13.26 42.07
C PRO A 153 22.94 12.83 42.10
N THR A 154 23.85 13.76 42.36
CA THR A 154 25.28 13.47 42.49
C THR A 154 25.42 12.36 43.52
N VAL A 155 25.59 11.12 43.06
CA VAL A 155 25.91 10.02 43.95
C VAL A 155 27.29 10.36 44.48
N PRO A 156 27.47 10.55 45.80
CA PRO A 156 28.80 10.79 46.35
C PRO A 156 29.68 9.63 45.89
N SER A 157 30.83 9.95 45.30
CA SER A 157 31.79 8.93 44.91
C SER A 157 32.05 7.99 46.11
N PRO A 158 32.10 6.67 45.89
CA PRO A 158 32.50 5.73 46.93
C PRO A 158 33.77 6.25 47.58
N GLN A 159 33.72 6.51 48.88
CA GLN A 159 34.90 6.91 49.62
C GLN A 159 35.91 5.75 49.47
N PRO A 160 37.18 6.03 49.14
CA PRO A 160 38.19 4.99 49.12
C PRO A 160 38.21 4.30 50.49
N PHE A 161 38.09 2.99 50.46
CA PHE A 161 38.14 2.12 51.64
C PHE A 161 39.40 2.45 52.45
N ASP A 162 39.22 2.95 53.67
CA ASP A 162 40.31 3.20 54.60
C ASP A 162 40.70 1.88 55.28
N TRP A 163 41.69 1.20 54.69
CA TRP A 163 42.25 -0.03 55.22
C TRP A 163 43.01 0.16 56.54
N ALA A 164 43.27 1.40 56.97
CA ALA A 164 43.99 1.68 58.21
C ALA A 164 43.09 1.70 59.45
N THR A 165 41.77 1.93 59.30
CA THR A 165 40.84 2.04 60.44
C THR A 165 39.82 0.90 60.53
N GLY A 166 39.77 -0.01 59.54
CA GLY A 166 39.02 -1.28 59.64
C GLY A 166 37.53 -1.13 60.00
N THR A 167 36.94 0.04 59.76
CA THR A 167 35.58 0.35 60.20
C THR A 167 34.62 0.26 59.01
N GLU A 168 34.00 -0.91 58.83
CA GLU A 168 32.77 -1.02 58.03
C GLU A 168 31.61 -0.39 58.83
N LEU A 169 31.23 0.83 58.48
CA LEU A 169 29.97 1.42 58.94
C LEU A 169 29.04 1.54 57.74
N GLY A 170 28.16 0.56 57.58
CA GLY A 170 27.12 0.62 56.55
C GLY A 170 26.50 -0.70 56.11
N LEU A 171 26.57 -1.78 56.91
CA LEU A 171 25.71 -2.93 56.68
C LEU A 171 24.32 -2.61 57.23
N ALA A 172 23.49 -1.97 56.40
CA ALA A 172 22.06 -1.93 56.67
C ALA A 172 21.53 -3.36 56.58
N ASP A 173 21.06 -3.90 57.70
CA ASP A 173 20.24 -5.11 57.74
C ASP A 173 19.03 -4.89 56.83
N HIS A 174 19.07 -5.47 55.64
CA HIS A 174 17.89 -5.62 54.82
C HIS A 174 17.04 -6.76 55.42
N PRO A 175 15.78 -6.52 55.82
CA PRO A 175 14.88 -7.62 56.10
C PRO A 175 14.69 -8.41 54.81
N VAL A 176 14.96 -9.72 54.89
CA VAL A 176 14.65 -10.70 53.85
C VAL A 176 13.15 -10.60 53.54
N PRO A 177 12.75 -10.31 52.29
CA PRO A 177 11.35 -10.42 51.91
C PRO A 177 10.90 -11.87 52.12
N ALA A 178 9.84 -12.06 52.91
CA ALA A 178 9.18 -13.35 53.02
C ALA A 178 8.77 -13.83 51.61
N GLU A 179 9.17 -15.05 51.26
CA GLU A 179 8.70 -15.72 50.05
C GLU A 179 7.18 -15.85 50.13
N PRO A 180 6.42 -15.47 49.07
CA PRO A 180 5.00 -15.77 49.03
C PRO A 180 4.81 -17.28 48.95
N GLU A 181 4.16 -17.82 49.97
CA GLU A 181 3.68 -19.19 50.04
C GLU A 181 2.68 -19.47 48.90
N ASP A 182 2.99 -20.51 48.13
CA ASP A 182 2.07 -21.51 47.58
C ASP A 182 0.72 -20.99 47.03
N GLU A 183 0.75 -20.33 45.87
CA GLU A 183 -0.45 -20.13 45.07
C GLU A 183 -0.70 -21.40 44.24
N THR A 184 -1.62 -22.22 44.76
CA THR A 184 -2.12 -23.44 44.13
C THR A 184 -2.56 -23.15 42.68
N PRO A 185 -2.10 -23.92 41.67
CA PRO A 185 -2.55 -23.70 40.31
C PRO A 185 -4.07 -23.97 40.19
N PRO A 186 -4.82 -23.13 39.45
CA PRO A 186 -6.24 -23.36 39.23
C PRO A 186 -6.45 -24.69 38.48
N PRO A 187 -7.55 -25.43 38.74
CA PRO A 187 -7.83 -26.64 38.00
C PRO A 187 -7.95 -26.30 36.52
N ALA A 188 -7.20 -27.02 35.69
CA ALA A 188 -7.31 -27.00 34.25
C ALA A 188 -8.79 -27.21 33.88
N ARG A 189 -9.44 -26.16 33.38
CA ARG A 189 -10.72 -26.30 32.72
C ARG A 189 -10.46 -26.98 31.40
N ASP A 190 -10.78 -28.27 31.37
CA ASP A 190 -11.03 -29.02 30.15
C ASP A 190 -12.05 -28.27 29.29
N LEU A 191 -11.54 -27.54 28.31
CA LEU A 191 -12.27 -27.16 27.11
C LEU A 191 -11.50 -27.68 25.90
N VAL A 192 -11.36 -29.00 25.84
CA VAL A 192 -11.26 -29.69 24.55
C VAL A 192 -12.62 -29.52 23.89
N GLN A 193 -12.81 -28.43 23.14
CA GLN A 193 -13.86 -28.41 22.13
C GLN A 193 -13.45 -29.42 21.05
N PRO A 194 -14.28 -30.41 20.71
CA PRO A 194 -14.04 -31.20 19.53
C PRO A 194 -14.12 -30.26 18.32
N THR A 195 -12.99 -29.98 17.69
CA THR A 195 -12.97 -29.44 16.33
C THR A 195 -13.85 -30.35 15.46
N PRO A 196 -14.91 -29.82 14.83
CA PRO A 196 -15.63 -30.61 13.85
C PRO A 196 -14.65 -31.00 12.73
N PRO A 197 -14.72 -32.24 12.21
CA PRO A 197 -13.89 -32.63 11.08
C PRO A 197 -14.14 -31.66 9.92
N LEU A 198 -13.05 -31.21 9.29
CA LEU A 198 -13.08 -30.49 8.02
C LEU A 198 -13.76 -31.39 6.98
N VAL A 199 -15.06 -31.20 6.81
CA VAL A 199 -15.80 -31.78 5.70
C VAL A 199 -15.44 -30.96 4.47
N TRP A 200 -14.47 -31.46 3.70
CA TRP A 200 -14.21 -30.98 2.35
C TRP A 200 -15.48 -31.20 1.52
N HIS A 201 -16.30 -30.15 1.38
CA HIS A 201 -17.38 -30.14 0.39
C HIS A 201 -16.72 -30.08 -0.98
N THR A 202 -16.48 -31.25 -1.57
CA THR A 202 -16.20 -31.40 -3.01
C THR A 202 -17.52 -31.29 -3.76
N ASP A 203 -18.16 -30.13 -3.69
CA ASP A 203 -19.17 -29.80 -4.69
C ASP A 203 -18.41 -29.60 -6.02
N PRO A 204 -18.76 -30.32 -7.10
CA PRO A 204 -18.16 -30.08 -8.39
C PRO A 204 -18.55 -28.68 -8.83
N VAL A 205 -17.62 -27.74 -8.72
CA VAL A 205 -17.74 -26.40 -9.27
C VAL A 205 -18.03 -26.56 -10.76
N PRO A 206 -19.18 -26.10 -11.27
CA PRO A 206 -19.46 -26.18 -12.70
C PRO A 206 -18.34 -25.42 -13.43
N PRO A 207 -17.75 -25.99 -14.50
CA PRO A 207 -16.68 -25.33 -15.23
C PRO A 207 -17.18 -23.96 -15.70
N ALA A 208 -16.43 -22.91 -15.33
CA ALA A 208 -16.72 -21.57 -15.83
C ALA A 208 -16.67 -21.61 -17.37
N PRO A 209 -17.64 -20.99 -18.06
CA PRO A 209 -17.66 -20.99 -19.52
C PRO A 209 -16.35 -20.38 -20.03
N VAL A 210 -15.59 -21.20 -20.77
CA VAL A 210 -14.36 -20.78 -21.42
C VAL A 210 -14.73 -19.66 -22.40
N PRO A 211 -14.14 -18.45 -22.29
CA PRO A 211 -14.41 -17.38 -23.24
C PRO A 211 -13.81 -17.79 -24.59
N GLU A 212 -14.66 -18.22 -25.52
CA GLU A 212 -14.24 -18.43 -26.90
C GLU A 212 -13.77 -17.08 -27.47
N PRO A 213 -12.52 -16.97 -27.94
CA PRO A 213 -12.05 -15.74 -28.54
C PRO A 213 -12.82 -15.47 -29.83
N SER A 214 -13.75 -14.51 -29.74
CA SER A 214 -14.13 -13.62 -30.84
C SER A 214 -14.76 -14.25 -32.10
N GLY A 215 -15.89 -14.96 -31.96
CA GLY A 215 -16.70 -15.36 -33.12
C GLY A 215 -17.06 -14.17 -34.04
N TRP A 216 -17.27 -12.99 -33.46
CA TRP A 216 -17.53 -11.75 -34.21
C TRP A 216 -16.33 -11.26 -35.01
N ALA A 217 -15.09 -11.46 -34.55
CA ALA A 217 -13.90 -11.02 -35.28
C ALA A 217 -13.73 -11.84 -36.57
N MET A 218 -13.99 -13.15 -36.52
CA MET A 218 -13.98 -14.01 -37.71
C MET A 218 -15.11 -13.66 -38.67
N LEU A 219 -16.31 -13.35 -38.16
CA LEU A 219 -17.45 -12.90 -38.96
C LEU A 219 -17.15 -11.58 -39.71
N VAL A 220 -16.64 -10.56 -39.01
CA VAL A 220 -16.30 -9.26 -39.60
C VAL A 220 -15.20 -9.41 -40.65
N THR A 221 -14.18 -10.23 -40.35
CA THR A 221 -13.09 -10.50 -41.30
C THR A 221 -13.60 -11.19 -42.56
N GLY A 222 -14.49 -12.18 -42.42
CA GLY A 222 -15.13 -12.86 -43.55
C GLY A 222 -15.97 -11.93 -44.41
N LEU A 223 -16.79 -11.09 -43.80
CA LEU A 223 -17.61 -10.10 -44.51
C LEU A 223 -16.76 -9.07 -45.27
N ALA A 224 -15.66 -8.60 -44.66
CA ALA A 224 -14.73 -7.67 -45.30
C ALA A 224 -14.06 -8.31 -46.53
N ALA A 225 -13.62 -9.57 -46.43
CA ALA A 225 -13.02 -10.30 -47.54
C ALA A 225 -14.01 -10.50 -48.70
N CYS A 226 -15.26 -10.87 -48.39
CA CYS A 226 -16.33 -11.01 -49.40
C CYS A 226 -16.63 -9.68 -50.10
N ALA A 227 -16.77 -8.58 -49.35
CA ALA A 227 -17.00 -7.25 -49.91
C ALA A 227 -15.87 -6.81 -50.85
N TRP A 228 -14.61 -7.09 -50.49
CA TRP A 228 -13.45 -6.79 -51.33
C TRP A 228 -13.45 -7.59 -52.64
N CYS A 229 -13.75 -8.89 -52.57
CA CYS A 229 -13.85 -9.76 -53.75
C CYS A 229 -14.96 -9.31 -54.71
N VAL A 230 -16.14 -8.96 -54.19
CA VAL A 230 -17.25 -8.43 -55.00
C VAL A 230 -16.87 -7.11 -55.67
N ARG A 231 -16.20 -6.20 -54.95
CA ARG A 231 -15.75 -4.92 -55.51
C ARG A 231 -14.74 -5.12 -56.64
N ARG A 232 -13.78 -6.04 -56.49
CA ARG A 232 -12.80 -6.35 -57.54
C ARG A 232 -13.43 -6.91 -58.82
N ARG A 233 -14.50 -7.71 -58.70
CA ARG A 233 -15.21 -8.26 -59.87
C ARG A 233 -16.04 -7.25 -60.63
N ARG A 234 -16.45 -6.15 -59.99
CA ARG A 234 -17.21 -5.05 -60.64
C ARG A 234 -16.34 -4.02 -61.35
N CYS A 235 -15.03 -3.99 -61.05
CA CYS A 235 -14.06 -3.08 -61.68
C CYS A 235 -13.21 -3.77 -62.76
N ARG A 236 -13.49 -5.03 -63.07
CA ARG A 236 -13.00 -5.74 -64.26
C ARG A 236 -14.17 -5.89 -65.22
#